data_AF-A0A9X1R5P4-F1
#
_entry.id   AF-A0A9X1R5P4-F1
#
_cell.length_a   1.000
_cell.length_b   1.000
_cell.length_c   1.000
_cell.angle_alpha   90.00
_cell.angle_beta   90.00
_cell.angle_gamma   90.00
#
_symmetry.space_group_name_H-M   'P 1'
#
loop_
_entity.id
_entity.type
_entity.pdbx_description
1 polymer ?
#
loop_
_entity_poly.entity_id
_entity_poly.type
_entity_poly.pdbx_seq_one_letter_code
_entity_poly.pdbx_strand_id
1 'polypeptide(L)'
;MKLKFILTGIFITFLSTLKAQENLDVKVDHRMEALSIFYTLATVDTMDIKPTPSNYYKDFKTYFEPYKNHKALNWYRNLESWDGYDIASLGLFLSEDYPFEIKIKPEVNYIRSTSKDTFLYHFNEFYKDCKVKKFIKKHKKLYKSVCETAKDSVKKSGILNEIQSFYGKSAEGKFVIYIDLLNNMGNNAIPSNNVNFKDNRMFRLAYLNDEDKNHTDESPVIFIPYLNVVTHEISHLFVQDFLQNYKNDLSKIKTLFLTTSKGEKLDESKWENELDELIVRVCTARILEQKFGKEEGLKEIENQSQHFKLAIPLYDFFENYILNRDKYKSIADFYPKIMEYLKTYEE
;
A
#
# COMPACT_ATOMS: atom_id res chain seq x y z
N MET A 1 6.31 62.94 14.55
CA MET A 1 7.35 61.95 14.19
C MET A 1 6.67 60.59 14.10
N LYS A 2 6.69 59.98 12.93
CA LYS A 2 6.06 58.68 12.64
C LYS A 2 6.88 57.56 13.27
N LEU A 3 6.25 56.59 13.94
CA LEU A 3 6.73 55.21 13.91
C LEU A 3 5.54 54.25 14.03
N LYS A 4 5.26 53.57 12.91
CA LYS A 4 4.31 52.46 12.80
C LYS A 4 4.91 51.26 13.54
N PHE A 5 4.19 50.66 14.47
CA PHE A 5 4.39 49.25 14.82
C PHE A 5 3.44 48.42 13.96
N ILE A 6 4.01 47.78 12.93
CA ILE A 6 3.42 46.67 12.19
C ILE A 6 4.36 45.49 12.39
N LEU A 7 3.78 44.29 12.44
CA LEU A 7 4.36 42.95 12.45
C LEU A 7 4.60 42.32 13.82
N THR A 8 3.59 41.56 14.25
CA THR A 8 3.82 40.19 14.74
C THR A 8 2.57 39.37 14.43
N GLY A 9 2.40 39.05 13.15
CA GLY A 9 1.47 38.03 12.70
C GLY A 9 2.26 37.08 11.80
N ILE A 10 1.97 35.79 11.94
CA ILE A 10 2.51 34.66 11.16
C ILE A 10 3.86 34.13 11.64
N PHE A 11 3.83 33.08 12.47
CA PHE A 11 4.71 31.89 12.32
C PHE A 11 4.25 30.76 13.28
N ILE A 12 3.14 30.07 12.98
CA ILE A 12 2.79 28.82 13.70
C ILE A 12 2.54 27.63 12.76
N THR A 13 2.40 27.82 11.45
CA THR A 13 2.06 26.70 10.53
C THR A 13 3.25 25.93 9.94
N PHE A 14 4.50 26.31 10.21
CA PHE A 14 5.68 25.63 9.63
C PHE A 14 6.32 24.55 10.53
N LEU A 15 5.91 24.41 11.79
CA LEU A 15 6.54 23.46 12.72
C LEU A 15 5.95 22.04 12.65
N SER A 16 4.76 21.86 12.06
CA SER A 16 4.13 20.55 11.87
C SER A 16 4.68 19.78 10.67
N THR A 17 5.19 20.48 9.65
CA THR A 17 5.60 19.86 8.37
C THR A 17 6.92 19.09 8.45
N LEU A 18 7.80 19.37 9.42
CA LEU A 18 9.08 18.63 9.56
C LEU A 18 8.92 17.26 10.25
N LYS A 19 7.81 17.00 10.97
CA LYS A 19 7.64 15.78 11.78
C LYS A 19 7.23 14.54 10.97
N ALA A 20 6.59 14.69 9.82
CA ALA A 20 6.09 13.55 9.03
C ALA A 20 7.22 12.59 8.65
N GLN A 21 8.32 13.18 8.16
CA GLN A 21 9.45 12.46 7.65
C GLN A 21 10.27 11.78 8.76
N GLU A 22 10.21 12.31 9.98
CA GLU A 22 10.83 11.71 11.17
C GLU A 22 10.06 10.48 11.65
N ASN A 23 8.74 10.43 11.44
CA ASN A 23 7.84 9.36 11.84
C ASN A 23 7.72 8.18 10.85
N LEU A 24 8.69 8.04 9.94
CA LEU A 24 8.78 6.89 9.01
C LEU A 24 9.56 5.72 9.62
N ASP A 25 8.92 4.55 9.65
CA ASP A 25 9.52 3.24 9.87
C ASP A 25 9.46 2.41 8.57
N VAL A 26 10.54 1.69 8.30
CA VAL A 26 10.63 0.78 7.15
C VAL A 26 11.26 -0.52 7.64
N LYS A 27 10.61 -1.64 7.39
CA LYS A 27 11.03 -2.94 7.94
C LYS A 27 10.65 -4.11 7.06
N VAL A 28 11.37 -5.21 7.23
CA VAL A 28 10.92 -6.55 6.86
C VAL A 28 10.46 -7.22 8.15
N ASP A 29 9.15 -7.49 8.27
CA ASP A 29 8.61 -8.23 9.41
C ASP A 29 8.83 -9.73 9.19
N HIS A 30 9.36 -10.44 10.19
CA HIS A 30 9.74 -11.84 10.01
C HIS A 30 8.55 -12.79 9.84
N ARG A 31 7.36 -12.41 10.34
CA ARG A 31 6.12 -13.17 10.17
C ARG A 31 5.58 -12.97 8.77
N MET A 32 5.65 -11.74 8.27
CA MET A 32 5.31 -11.40 6.89
C MET A 32 6.25 -12.09 5.89
N GLU A 33 7.56 -12.02 6.13
CA GLU A 33 8.57 -12.71 5.31
C GLU A 33 8.32 -14.23 5.28
N ALA A 34 7.98 -14.83 6.43
CA ALA A 34 7.68 -16.26 6.49
C ALA A 34 6.46 -16.65 5.63
N LEU A 35 5.41 -15.84 5.64
CA LEU A 35 4.23 -16.04 4.80
C LEU A 35 4.53 -15.78 3.32
N SER A 36 5.33 -14.75 3.01
CA SER A 36 5.78 -14.47 1.65
C SER A 36 6.57 -15.66 1.08
N ILE A 37 7.52 -16.20 1.84
CA ILE A 37 8.26 -17.42 1.50
C ILE A 37 7.31 -18.60 1.22
N PHE A 38 6.34 -18.84 2.12
CA PHE A 38 5.36 -19.92 1.94
C PHE A 38 4.56 -19.74 0.65
N TYR A 39 3.98 -18.55 0.46
CA TYR A 39 3.15 -18.22 -0.69
C TYR A 39 3.94 -18.36 -1.99
N THR A 40 5.11 -17.72 -2.07
CA THR A 40 5.98 -17.80 -3.26
C THR A 40 6.34 -19.24 -3.57
N LEU A 41 6.79 -20.06 -2.61
CA LEU A 41 7.10 -21.47 -2.91
C LEU A 41 5.87 -22.26 -3.39
N ALA A 42 4.70 -21.96 -2.84
CA ALA A 42 3.48 -22.67 -3.20
C ALA A 42 2.99 -22.29 -4.62
N THR A 43 3.19 -21.05 -5.06
CA THR A 43 2.60 -20.51 -6.30
C THR A 43 3.60 -20.24 -7.44
N VAL A 44 4.91 -20.25 -7.15
CA VAL A 44 5.95 -19.87 -8.13
C VAL A 44 5.96 -20.75 -9.36
N ASP A 45 5.56 -22.03 -9.30
CA ASP A 45 5.56 -22.90 -10.49
C ASP A 45 4.36 -22.63 -11.41
N THR A 46 3.35 -21.91 -10.91
CA THR A 46 2.04 -21.77 -11.55
C THR A 46 1.69 -20.35 -11.96
N MET A 47 2.21 -19.33 -11.26
CA MET A 47 1.97 -17.93 -11.60
C MET A 47 2.96 -17.45 -12.65
N ASP A 48 2.51 -16.70 -13.66
CA ASP A 48 3.40 -16.14 -14.68
C ASP A 48 4.36 -15.09 -14.10
N ILE A 49 3.85 -14.26 -13.19
CA ILE A 49 4.64 -13.24 -12.49
C ILE A 49 5.52 -13.93 -11.45
N LYS A 50 6.84 -13.84 -11.63
CA LYS A 50 7.84 -14.36 -10.70
C LYS A 50 8.45 -13.24 -9.85
N PRO A 51 9.05 -13.56 -8.68
CA PRO A 51 9.87 -12.61 -7.93
C PRO A 51 10.97 -11.99 -8.81
N THR A 52 11.31 -10.73 -8.54
CA THR A 52 12.36 -10.01 -9.27
C THR A 52 13.72 -10.73 -9.14
N PRO A 53 14.39 -11.04 -10.26
CA PRO A 53 15.70 -11.69 -10.23
C PRO A 53 16.70 -10.93 -9.36
N SER A 54 17.36 -11.64 -8.46
CA SER A 54 18.36 -11.08 -7.55
C SER A 54 19.17 -12.17 -6.88
N ASN A 55 20.30 -11.80 -6.28
CA ASN A 55 21.08 -12.70 -5.44
C ASN A 55 20.26 -13.25 -4.26
N TYR A 56 19.28 -12.50 -3.75
CA TYR A 56 18.35 -12.94 -2.73
C TYR A 56 17.42 -14.03 -3.25
N TYR A 57 16.81 -13.82 -4.42
CA TYR A 57 15.92 -14.80 -5.01
C TYR A 57 16.66 -16.07 -5.45
N LYS A 58 17.91 -15.94 -5.91
CA LYS A 58 18.81 -17.08 -6.14
C LYS A 58 19.06 -17.88 -4.86
N ASP A 59 19.40 -17.22 -3.75
CA ASP A 59 19.63 -17.91 -2.47
C ASP A 59 18.34 -18.53 -1.91
N PHE A 60 17.19 -17.86 -2.09
CA PHE A 60 15.87 -18.42 -1.78
C PHE A 60 15.63 -19.73 -2.53
N LYS A 61 15.74 -19.74 -3.86
CA LYS A 61 15.57 -20.95 -4.68
C LYS A 61 16.52 -22.06 -4.21
N THR A 62 17.79 -21.73 -4.05
CA THR A 62 18.82 -22.69 -3.61
C THR A 62 18.53 -23.28 -2.24
N TYR A 63 18.15 -22.44 -1.27
CA TYR A 63 17.90 -22.87 0.10
C TYR A 63 16.65 -23.74 0.22
N PHE A 64 15.59 -23.40 -0.51
CA PHE A 64 14.29 -24.08 -0.41
C PHE A 64 14.10 -25.23 -1.39
N GLU A 65 15.01 -25.44 -2.34
CA GLU A 65 14.97 -26.56 -3.29
C GLU A 65 14.74 -27.94 -2.62
N PRO A 66 15.43 -28.31 -1.52
CA PRO A 66 15.18 -29.60 -0.86
C PRO A 66 13.76 -29.74 -0.27
N TYR A 67 13.05 -28.63 -0.07
CA TYR A 67 11.72 -28.58 0.52
C TYR A 67 10.61 -28.30 -0.49
N LYS A 68 10.91 -28.21 -1.79
CA LYS A 68 9.93 -27.81 -2.83
C LYS A 68 8.66 -28.66 -2.87
N ASN A 69 8.75 -29.92 -2.45
CA ASN A 69 7.64 -30.89 -2.38
C ASN A 69 7.11 -31.10 -0.95
N HIS A 70 7.34 -30.16 -0.04
CA HIS A 70 6.86 -30.25 1.33
C HIS A 70 5.32 -30.40 1.38
N LYS A 71 4.81 -31.26 2.27
CA LYS A 71 3.38 -31.60 2.38
C LYS A 71 2.45 -30.40 2.45
N ALA A 72 2.86 -29.34 3.16
CA ALA A 72 2.07 -28.11 3.29
C ALA A 72 2.03 -27.28 1.99
N LEU A 73 3.12 -27.25 1.22
CA LEU A 73 3.14 -26.57 -0.08
C LEU A 73 2.27 -27.33 -1.08
N ASN A 74 2.38 -28.65 -1.10
CA ASN A 74 1.53 -29.50 -1.95
C ASN A 74 0.06 -29.41 -1.57
N TRP A 75 -0.26 -29.36 -0.29
CA TRP A 75 -1.63 -29.11 0.16
C TRP A 75 -2.17 -27.79 -0.41
N TYR A 76 -1.42 -26.70 -0.26
CA TYR A 76 -1.85 -25.38 -0.74
C TYR A 76 -2.03 -25.34 -2.26
N ARG A 77 -1.11 -25.95 -3.02
CA ARG A 77 -1.19 -26.09 -4.48
C ARG A 77 -2.45 -26.81 -4.97
N ASN A 78 -3.03 -27.68 -4.15
CA ASN A 78 -4.22 -28.48 -4.49
C ASN A 78 -5.53 -27.87 -3.98
N LEU A 79 -5.53 -26.65 -3.44
CA LEU A 79 -6.76 -25.94 -3.10
C LEU A 79 -7.53 -25.54 -4.37
N GLU A 80 -8.86 -25.46 -4.28
CA GLU A 80 -9.73 -25.05 -5.40
C GLU A 80 -9.49 -23.60 -5.83
N SER A 81 -9.04 -22.76 -4.90
CA SER A 81 -8.63 -21.38 -5.13
C SER A 81 -7.48 -21.02 -4.19
N TRP A 82 -6.70 -20.00 -4.55
CA TRP A 82 -5.63 -19.48 -3.72
C TRP A 82 -5.96 -18.13 -3.14
N ASP A 83 -5.29 -17.82 -2.04
CA ASP A 83 -5.26 -16.49 -1.47
C ASP A 83 -4.51 -15.52 -2.39
N GLY A 84 -4.77 -14.23 -2.21
CA GLY A 84 -4.04 -13.18 -2.92
C GLY A 84 -2.61 -13.05 -2.40
N TYR A 85 -1.79 -12.35 -3.18
CA TYR A 85 -0.41 -12.01 -2.79
C TYR A 85 -0.39 -11.18 -1.49
N ASP A 86 -1.51 -10.54 -1.11
CA ASP A 86 -1.74 -9.83 0.15
C ASP A 86 -1.67 -10.70 1.40
N ILE A 87 -1.70 -12.04 1.28
CA ILE A 87 -1.65 -12.97 2.42
C ILE A 87 -0.45 -12.74 3.34
N ALA A 88 0.70 -12.29 2.83
CA ALA A 88 1.86 -12.00 3.67
C ALA A 88 1.56 -10.93 4.74
N SER A 89 0.63 -10.01 4.45
CA SER A 89 0.19 -8.97 5.40
C SER A 89 -0.44 -9.55 6.67
N LEU A 90 -0.97 -10.77 6.62
CA LEU A 90 -1.45 -11.50 7.81
C LEU A 90 -0.37 -11.61 8.89
N GLY A 91 0.91 -11.62 8.51
CA GLY A 91 2.04 -11.75 9.43
C GLY A 91 2.01 -10.76 10.59
N LEU A 92 1.54 -9.53 10.36
CA LEU A 92 1.46 -8.49 11.40
C LEU A 92 0.47 -8.83 12.52
N PHE A 93 -0.48 -9.71 12.20
CA PHE A 93 -1.58 -10.11 13.07
C PHE A 93 -1.30 -11.43 13.81
N LEU A 94 -0.18 -12.09 13.50
CA LEU A 94 0.24 -13.34 14.14
C LEU A 94 0.99 -13.08 15.46
N SER A 95 1.11 -14.11 16.30
CA SER A 95 2.01 -14.12 17.45
C SER A 95 3.46 -13.84 17.02
N GLU A 96 4.23 -13.26 17.95
CA GLU A 96 5.63 -12.89 17.68
C GLU A 96 6.52 -14.11 17.46
N ASP A 97 6.26 -15.21 18.19
CA ASP A 97 7.04 -16.44 18.09
C ASP A 97 6.20 -17.60 17.54
N TYR A 98 6.91 -18.53 16.89
CA TYR A 98 6.39 -19.85 16.53
C TYR A 98 6.03 -20.66 17.79
N PRO A 99 4.92 -21.41 17.82
CA PRO A 99 3.93 -21.54 16.74
C PRO A 99 3.09 -20.27 16.55
N PHE A 100 2.80 -19.96 15.29
CA PHE A 100 2.04 -18.78 14.92
C PHE A 100 0.54 -18.97 15.11
N GLU A 101 -0.06 -18.01 15.80
CA GLU A 101 -1.51 -17.91 16.02
C GLU A 101 -1.96 -16.49 15.70
N ILE A 102 -3.19 -16.30 15.22
CA ILE A 102 -3.75 -14.95 15.04
C ILE A 102 -4.02 -14.33 16.42
N LYS A 103 -3.27 -13.29 16.78
CA LYS A 103 -3.40 -12.55 18.05
C LYS A 103 -4.19 -11.25 17.91
N ILE A 104 -4.23 -10.70 16.70
CA ILE A 104 -5.00 -9.49 16.39
C ILE A 104 -5.94 -9.84 15.24
N LYS A 105 -7.23 -9.53 15.35
CA LYS A 105 -8.16 -9.73 14.24
C LYS A 105 -7.82 -8.75 13.10
N PRO A 106 -7.49 -9.21 11.89
CA PRO A 106 -7.31 -8.33 10.75
C PRO A 106 -8.67 -7.79 10.27
N GLU A 107 -8.66 -6.58 9.72
CA GLU A 107 -9.84 -5.99 9.06
C GLU A 107 -10.07 -6.63 7.69
N VAL A 108 -8.98 -7.00 7.01
CA VAL A 108 -8.99 -7.69 5.72
C VAL A 108 -9.01 -9.20 5.91
N ASN A 109 -9.80 -9.91 5.10
CA ASN A 109 -9.74 -11.37 5.05
C ASN A 109 -8.60 -11.86 4.14
N TYR A 110 -7.42 -12.08 4.73
CA TYR A 110 -6.24 -12.57 4.01
C TYR A 110 -6.28 -14.07 3.67
N ILE A 111 -7.06 -14.86 4.42
CA ILE A 111 -7.25 -16.29 4.16
C ILE A 111 -8.67 -16.49 3.61
N ARG A 112 -8.75 -16.63 2.30
CA ARG A 112 -9.96 -16.77 1.46
C ARG A 112 -10.13 -18.20 0.95
N SER A 113 -9.02 -18.93 0.81
CA SER A 113 -8.95 -20.28 0.22
C SER A 113 -9.42 -21.40 1.16
N THR A 114 -9.36 -21.20 2.48
CA THR A 114 -9.66 -22.24 3.48
C THR A 114 -9.99 -21.64 4.86
N SER A 115 -10.18 -22.51 5.88
CA SER A 115 -10.30 -22.07 7.27
C SER A 115 -8.96 -21.59 7.83
N LYS A 116 -9.01 -20.61 8.76
CA LYS A 116 -7.81 -20.05 9.41
C LYS A 116 -7.00 -21.11 10.15
N ASP A 117 -7.69 -22.03 10.84
CA ASP A 117 -7.05 -23.09 11.63
C ASP A 117 -6.32 -24.08 10.72
N THR A 118 -6.95 -24.48 9.61
CA THR A 118 -6.33 -25.36 8.60
C THR A 118 -5.10 -24.71 7.97
N PHE A 119 -5.21 -23.44 7.57
CA PHE A 119 -4.07 -22.70 7.01
C PHE A 119 -2.92 -22.61 8.01
N LEU A 120 -3.19 -22.16 9.25
CA LEU A 120 -2.15 -22.01 10.28
C LEU A 120 -1.49 -23.32 10.66
N TYR A 121 -2.22 -24.44 10.66
CA TYR A 121 -1.64 -25.77 10.86
C TYR A 121 -0.57 -26.06 9.78
N HIS A 122 -0.93 -25.95 8.50
CA HIS A 122 0.00 -26.22 7.40
C HIS A 122 1.16 -25.22 7.36
N PHE A 123 0.89 -23.94 7.60
CA PHE A 123 1.91 -22.90 7.64
C PHE A 123 2.92 -23.12 8.77
N ASN A 124 2.46 -23.52 9.97
CA ASN A 124 3.36 -23.81 11.09
C ASN A 124 4.23 -25.05 10.84
N GLU A 125 3.67 -26.12 10.27
CA GLU A 125 4.43 -27.31 9.87
C GLU A 125 5.52 -26.93 8.85
N PHE A 126 5.17 -26.16 7.82
CA PHE A 126 6.13 -25.63 6.85
C PHE A 126 7.23 -24.79 7.51
N TYR A 127 6.86 -23.83 8.37
CA TYR A 127 7.82 -22.92 9.00
C TYR A 127 8.91 -23.69 9.76
N LYS A 128 8.49 -24.71 10.51
CA LYS A 128 9.37 -25.58 11.30
C LYS A 128 10.21 -26.48 10.41
N ASP A 129 9.59 -27.28 9.55
CA ASP A 129 10.25 -28.36 8.81
C ASP A 129 11.21 -27.81 7.73
N CYS A 130 10.83 -26.69 7.10
CA CYS A 130 11.65 -26.01 6.08
C CYS A 130 12.67 -25.04 6.67
N LYS A 131 12.79 -24.98 8.01
CA LYS A 131 13.76 -24.15 8.74
C LYS A 131 13.70 -22.67 8.33
N VAL A 132 12.49 -22.12 8.17
CA VAL A 132 12.27 -20.75 7.67
C VAL A 132 12.93 -19.71 8.57
N LYS A 133 12.86 -19.87 9.90
CA LYS A 133 13.56 -19.01 10.88
C LYS A 133 15.06 -18.88 10.60
N LYS A 134 15.71 -19.96 10.12
CA LYS A 134 17.15 -19.95 9.80
C LYS A 134 17.43 -19.13 8.53
N PHE A 135 16.59 -19.27 7.51
CA PHE A 135 16.70 -18.47 6.28
C PHE A 135 16.55 -16.97 6.55
N ILE A 136 15.50 -16.58 7.29
CA ILE A 136 15.26 -15.19 7.67
C ILE A 136 16.42 -14.64 8.52
N LYS A 137 16.93 -15.42 9.49
CA LYS A 137 18.10 -15.01 10.30
C LYS A 137 19.35 -14.78 9.46
N LYS A 138 19.60 -15.61 8.44
CA LYS A 138 20.75 -15.48 7.52
C LYS A 138 20.71 -14.13 6.78
N HIS A 139 19.53 -13.63 6.44
CA HIS A 139 19.34 -12.43 5.62
C HIS A 139 19.13 -11.12 6.40
N LYS A 140 19.20 -11.13 7.74
CA LYS A 140 19.00 -9.92 8.56
C LYS A 140 19.81 -8.71 8.13
N LYS A 141 21.07 -8.91 7.70
CA LYS A 141 21.93 -7.80 7.22
C LYS A 141 21.40 -7.18 5.92
N LEU A 142 20.95 -8.03 4.98
CA LEU A 142 20.33 -7.58 3.73
C LEU A 142 19.06 -6.79 4.01
N TYR A 143 18.15 -7.34 4.82
CA TYR A 143 16.90 -6.67 5.18
C TYR A 143 17.15 -5.31 5.80
N LYS A 144 18.10 -5.21 6.75
CA LYS A 144 18.48 -3.93 7.34
C LYS A 144 18.94 -2.92 6.28
N SER A 145 19.84 -3.32 5.39
CA SER A 145 20.38 -2.45 4.33
C SER A 145 19.31 -1.98 3.34
N VAL A 146 18.38 -2.87 2.97
CA VAL A 146 17.26 -2.55 2.08
C VAL A 146 16.31 -1.57 2.76
N CYS A 147 15.94 -1.82 4.02
CA CYS A 147 15.09 -0.91 4.79
C CYS A 147 15.71 0.47 4.99
N GLU A 148 17.02 0.55 5.26
CA GLU A 148 17.75 1.82 5.38
C GLU A 148 17.74 2.59 4.05
N THR A 149 18.06 1.92 2.94
CA THR A 149 18.01 2.54 1.60
C THR A 149 16.63 3.09 1.27
N ALA A 150 15.58 2.28 1.47
CA ALA A 150 14.20 2.66 1.19
C ALA A 150 13.71 3.79 2.10
N LYS A 151 14.07 3.74 3.39
CA LYS A 151 13.78 4.81 4.34
C LYS A 151 14.44 6.11 3.90
N ASP A 152 15.71 6.08 3.57
CA ASP A 152 16.47 7.26 3.18
C ASP A 152 15.94 7.88 1.88
N SER A 153 15.55 7.08 0.89
CA SER A 153 15.01 7.61 -0.37
C SER A 153 13.66 8.30 -0.16
N VAL A 154 12.74 7.69 0.61
CA VAL A 154 11.45 8.31 0.95
C VAL A 154 11.65 9.54 1.84
N LYS A 155 12.64 9.53 2.74
CA LYS A 155 12.99 10.71 3.52
C LYS A 155 13.50 11.87 2.68
N LYS A 156 14.44 11.60 1.78
CA LYS A 156 15.06 12.62 0.93
C LYS A 156 14.06 13.23 -0.06
N SER A 157 13.04 12.49 -0.50
CA SER A 157 12.02 13.05 -1.39
C SER A 157 11.11 14.07 -0.71
N GLY A 158 10.92 13.97 0.61
CA GLY A 158 9.99 14.82 1.36
C GLY A 158 8.53 14.61 0.95
N ILE A 159 8.19 13.44 0.39
CA ILE A 159 6.84 13.14 -0.10
C ILE A 159 5.82 13.01 1.04
N LEU A 160 6.24 12.52 2.22
CA LEU A 160 5.31 12.32 3.35
C LEU A 160 4.79 13.64 3.91
N ASN A 161 5.61 14.70 3.84
CA ASN A 161 5.18 16.05 4.20
C ASN A 161 4.11 16.56 3.22
N GLU A 162 4.25 16.26 1.93
CA GLU A 162 3.26 16.63 0.91
C GLU A 162 1.94 15.89 1.13
N ILE A 163 2.01 14.58 1.37
CA ILE A 163 0.85 13.75 1.68
C ILE A 163 0.08 14.30 2.90
N GLN A 164 0.78 14.60 4.01
CA GLN A 164 0.12 15.18 5.19
C GLN A 164 -0.49 16.56 4.89
N SER A 165 0.25 17.41 4.18
CA SER A 165 -0.22 18.73 3.78
C SER A 165 -1.48 18.62 2.93
N PHE A 166 -1.49 17.74 1.93
CA PHE A 166 -2.63 17.49 1.06
C PHE A 166 -3.84 17.02 1.86
N TYR A 167 -3.71 16.02 2.73
CA TYR A 167 -4.86 15.51 3.48
C TYR A 167 -5.33 16.40 4.63
N GLY A 168 -4.49 17.35 5.06
CA GLY A 168 -4.79 18.25 6.18
C GLY A 168 -4.94 17.51 7.52
N LYS A 169 -4.42 16.30 7.62
CA LYS A 169 -4.37 15.48 8.82
C LYS A 169 -2.90 15.34 9.21
N SER A 170 -2.50 15.88 10.36
CA SER A 170 -1.18 15.58 10.92
C SER A 170 -1.11 14.09 11.23
N ALA A 171 -0.02 13.39 10.86
CA ALA A 171 0.15 12.02 11.36
C ALA A 171 0.46 12.12 12.86
N GLU A 172 -0.56 11.91 13.68
CA GLU A 172 -0.38 11.65 15.10
C GLU A 172 0.37 10.32 15.34
N GLY A 173 0.32 9.40 14.35
CA GLY A 173 1.06 8.13 14.37
C GLY A 173 2.15 8.00 13.29
N LYS A 174 2.65 6.77 13.10
CA LYS A 174 3.79 6.47 12.23
C LYS A 174 3.37 6.07 10.83
N PHE A 175 4.17 6.43 9.84
CA PHE A 175 4.16 5.77 8.55
C PHE A 175 5.01 4.50 8.64
N VAL A 176 4.46 3.36 8.23
CA VAL A 176 5.14 2.08 8.36
C VAL A 176 5.10 1.33 7.04
N ILE A 177 6.27 1.20 6.42
CA ILE A 177 6.46 0.45 5.18
C ILE A 177 6.98 -0.94 5.51
N TYR A 178 6.25 -1.97 5.07
CA TYR A 178 6.71 -3.34 5.10
C TYR A 178 7.25 -3.74 3.73
N ILE A 179 8.52 -4.11 3.63
CA ILE A 179 9.13 -4.52 2.37
C ILE A 179 8.96 -6.03 2.20
N ASP A 180 8.52 -6.44 1.01
CA ASP A 180 8.36 -7.82 0.60
C ASP A 180 9.21 -8.11 -0.64
N LEU A 181 10.36 -8.75 -0.43
CA LEU A 181 11.37 -8.96 -1.48
C LEU A 181 11.03 -10.09 -2.45
N LEU A 182 10.07 -10.94 -2.12
CA LEU A 182 9.63 -12.04 -2.98
C LEU A 182 8.34 -11.70 -3.74
N ASN A 183 7.65 -10.62 -3.35
CA ASN A 183 6.46 -10.17 -4.05
C ASN A 183 6.82 -9.28 -5.24
N ASN A 184 6.29 -9.61 -6.41
CA ASN A 184 6.37 -8.82 -7.64
C ASN A 184 4.98 -8.62 -8.29
N MET A 185 3.90 -8.83 -7.53
CA MET A 185 2.52 -8.81 -8.06
C MET A 185 1.78 -7.51 -7.76
N GLY A 186 2.09 -6.85 -6.65
CA GLY A 186 1.42 -5.61 -6.27
C GLY A 186 1.70 -5.20 -4.84
N ASN A 187 1.16 -4.05 -4.47
CA ASN A 187 1.32 -3.43 -3.16
C ASN A 187 -0.05 -3.41 -2.47
N ASN A 188 -0.08 -3.21 -1.15
CA ASN A 188 -1.36 -3.07 -0.46
C ASN A 188 -1.25 -2.27 0.84
N ALA A 189 -2.25 -1.43 1.08
CA ALA A 189 -2.56 -0.88 2.38
C ALA A 189 -2.91 -2.00 3.39
N ILE A 190 -2.61 -1.76 4.66
CA ILE A 190 -2.89 -2.68 5.78
C ILE A 190 -3.70 -1.92 6.84
N PRO A 191 -5.02 -1.81 6.68
CA PRO A 191 -5.87 -1.12 7.65
C PRO A 191 -5.96 -1.92 8.95
N SER A 192 -6.00 -1.22 10.08
CA SER A 192 -6.29 -1.82 11.37
C SER A 192 -6.84 -0.80 12.36
N ASN A 193 -7.94 -1.16 13.04
CA ASN A 193 -8.46 -0.39 14.17
C ASN A 193 -7.94 -0.90 15.53
N ASN A 194 -6.99 -1.84 15.54
CA ASN A 194 -6.44 -2.36 16.79
C ASN A 194 -5.62 -1.28 17.51
N VAL A 195 -5.78 -1.19 18.83
CA VAL A 195 -5.08 -0.19 19.67
C VAL A 195 -3.55 -0.26 19.55
N ASN A 196 -2.97 -1.44 19.28
CA ASN A 196 -1.53 -1.60 19.10
C ASN A 196 -1.00 -0.96 17.81
N PHE A 197 -1.89 -0.72 16.84
CA PHE A 197 -1.59 -0.05 15.58
C PHE A 197 -2.27 1.31 15.47
N LYS A 198 -2.83 1.82 16.58
CA LYS A 198 -3.54 3.10 16.58
C LYS A 198 -2.66 4.18 15.96
N ASP A 199 -3.27 4.94 15.06
CA ASP A 199 -2.67 6.06 14.32
C ASP A 199 -1.54 5.67 13.34
N ASN A 200 -1.10 4.41 13.31
CA ASN A 200 -0.17 3.94 12.30
C ASN A 200 -0.84 3.87 10.94
N ARG A 201 -0.07 4.22 9.91
CA ARG A 201 -0.44 4.10 8.50
C ARG A 201 0.49 3.05 7.91
N MET A 202 -0.02 1.83 7.83
CA MET A 202 0.76 0.63 7.49
C MET A 202 0.44 0.17 6.08
N PHE A 203 1.48 -0.11 5.29
CA PHE A 203 1.32 -0.67 3.95
C PHE A 203 2.52 -1.52 3.57
N ARG A 204 2.32 -2.43 2.62
CA ARG A 204 3.36 -3.32 2.12
C ARG A 204 3.75 -2.94 0.70
N LEU A 205 5.05 -2.95 0.44
CA LEU A 205 5.61 -2.70 -0.88
C LEU A 205 6.31 -3.95 -1.43
N ALA A 206 5.95 -4.30 -2.66
CA ALA A 206 6.59 -5.32 -3.49
C ALA A 206 7.95 -4.85 -4.01
N TYR A 207 8.86 -5.80 -4.20
CA TYR A 207 10.08 -5.56 -4.96
C TYR A 207 9.81 -5.76 -6.45
N LEU A 208 9.23 -4.72 -7.05
CA LEU A 208 8.78 -4.76 -8.44
C LEU A 208 9.97 -4.81 -9.42
N ASN A 209 9.84 -5.63 -10.46
CA ASN A 209 10.84 -5.72 -11.51
C ASN A 209 10.79 -4.45 -12.36
N ASP A 210 11.88 -3.69 -12.33
CA ASP A 210 12.07 -2.57 -13.24
C ASP A 210 12.64 -3.13 -14.55
N GLU A 211 11.79 -3.24 -15.58
CA GLU A 211 12.18 -3.85 -16.87
C GLU A 211 13.41 -3.16 -17.48
N ASP A 212 13.60 -1.87 -17.21
CA ASP A 212 14.75 -1.09 -17.68
C ASP A 212 16.07 -1.50 -17.01
N LYS A 213 16.02 -2.17 -15.84
CA LYS A 213 17.20 -2.49 -15.03
C LYS A 213 17.84 -3.85 -15.34
N ASN A 214 17.29 -4.65 -16.26
CA ASN A 214 17.83 -5.96 -16.70
C ASN A 214 18.37 -6.82 -15.53
N HIS A 215 17.54 -7.03 -14.50
CA HIS A 215 17.93 -7.77 -13.30
C HIS A 215 18.26 -9.24 -13.60
N THR A 216 19.28 -9.77 -12.92
CA THR A 216 19.69 -11.18 -12.99
C THR A 216 19.80 -11.79 -11.59
N ASP A 217 19.94 -13.11 -11.52
CA ASP A 217 20.17 -13.84 -10.26
C ASP A 217 21.50 -13.46 -9.55
N GLU A 218 22.38 -12.68 -10.18
CA GLU A 218 23.59 -12.13 -9.54
C GLU A 218 23.41 -10.67 -9.10
N SER A 219 22.32 -10.01 -9.50
CA SER A 219 22.08 -8.60 -9.17
C SER A 219 21.88 -8.42 -7.66
N PRO A 220 22.52 -7.42 -7.02
CA PRO A 220 22.23 -7.10 -5.63
C PRO A 220 20.81 -6.54 -5.49
N VAL A 221 20.16 -6.80 -4.36
CA VAL A 221 18.88 -6.17 -4.04
C VAL A 221 19.11 -4.70 -3.71
N ILE A 222 18.58 -3.82 -4.56
CA ILE A 222 18.50 -2.38 -4.31
C ILE A 222 17.03 -1.99 -4.36
N PHE A 223 16.49 -1.56 -3.22
CA PHE A 223 15.08 -1.21 -3.10
C PHE A 223 14.93 0.30 -2.92
N ILE A 224 14.44 0.97 -3.98
CA ILE A 224 14.06 2.37 -3.95
C ILE A 224 12.56 2.42 -4.26
N PRO A 225 11.70 2.68 -3.26
CA PRO A 225 10.26 2.78 -3.49
C PRO A 225 9.94 3.85 -4.53
N TYR A 226 9.07 3.53 -5.48
CA TYR A 226 8.46 4.54 -6.33
C TYR A 226 7.54 5.43 -5.50
N LEU A 227 7.69 6.75 -5.63
CA LEU A 227 6.98 7.71 -4.78
C LEU A 227 5.48 7.75 -5.08
N ASN A 228 5.08 7.49 -6.33
CA ASN A 228 3.67 7.36 -6.68
C ASN A 228 3.04 6.16 -5.97
N VAL A 229 3.73 5.00 -5.90
CA VAL A 229 3.26 3.83 -5.14
C VAL A 229 3.17 4.13 -3.64
N VAL A 230 4.19 4.76 -3.05
CA VAL A 230 4.13 5.20 -1.64
C VAL A 230 2.92 6.10 -1.39
N THR A 231 2.66 7.03 -2.31
CA THR A 231 1.54 7.97 -2.24
C THR A 231 0.21 7.28 -2.47
N HIS A 232 0.14 6.27 -3.33
CA HIS A 232 -1.07 5.50 -3.60
C HIS A 232 -1.48 4.67 -2.37
N GLU A 233 -0.57 3.83 -1.86
CA GLU A 233 -0.88 2.91 -0.76
C GLU A 233 -1.27 3.63 0.53
N ILE A 234 -0.61 4.75 0.82
CA ILE A 234 -0.90 5.53 2.01
C ILE A 234 -2.24 6.28 1.87
N SER A 235 -2.64 6.62 0.66
CA SER A 235 -3.84 7.41 0.37
C SER A 235 -5.11 6.62 0.70
N HIS A 236 -5.12 5.31 0.43
CA HIS A 236 -6.18 4.38 0.90
C HIS A 236 -6.49 4.58 2.39
N LEU A 237 -5.46 4.72 3.22
CA LEU A 237 -5.59 4.88 4.68
C LEU A 237 -6.01 6.29 5.12
N PHE A 238 -5.88 7.30 4.24
CA PHE A 238 -6.33 8.66 4.52
C PHE A 238 -7.79 8.90 4.11
N VAL A 239 -8.27 8.18 3.09
CA VAL A 239 -9.61 8.35 2.52
C VAL A 239 -10.60 7.24 2.86
N GLN A 240 -10.17 6.20 3.59
CA GLN A 240 -11.05 5.09 4.01
C GLN A 240 -12.36 5.54 4.68
N ASP A 241 -12.35 6.68 5.38
CA ASP A 241 -13.52 7.23 6.05
C ASP A 241 -14.54 7.81 5.06
N PHE A 242 -14.14 8.19 3.84
CA PHE A 242 -15.07 8.68 2.81
C PHE A 242 -16.11 7.61 2.44
N LEU A 243 -15.65 6.42 2.04
CA LEU A 243 -16.53 5.31 1.70
C LEU A 243 -17.42 4.91 2.86
N GLN A 244 -16.85 4.83 4.07
CA GLN A 244 -17.59 4.44 5.27
C GLN A 244 -18.69 5.45 5.62
N ASN A 245 -18.37 6.75 5.59
CA ASN A 245 -19.30 7.81 5.97
C ASN A 245 -20.40 8.04 4.95
N TYR A 246 -20.13 7.81 3.65
CA TYR A 246 -21.07 8.10 2.56
C TYR A 246 -21.64 6.85 1.88
N LYS A 247 -21.40 5.65 2.42
CA LYS A 247 -21.77 4.36 1.81
C LYS A 247 -23.19 4.32 1.23
N ASN A 248 -24.18 4.74 2.02
CA ASN A 248 -25.59 4.71 1.61
C ASN A 248 -25.94 5.66 0.46
N ASP A 249 -25.23 6.77 0.34
CA ASP A 249 -25.43 7.72 -0.75
C ASP A 249 -24.64 7.31 -1.99
N LEU A 250 -23.42 6.83 -1.81
CA LEU A 250 -22.59 6.30 -2.88
C LEU A 250 -23.23 5.07 -3.54
N SER A 251 -23.87 4.19 -2.76
CA SER A 251 -24.56 3.02 -3.30
C SER A 251 -25.71 3.38 -4.25
N LYS A 252 -26.31 4.58 -4.12
CA LYS A 252 -27.38 5.06 -5.01
C LYS A 252 -26.84 5.49 -6.38
N ILE A 253 -25.57 5.87 -6.44
CA ILE A 253 -24.88 6.34 -7.66
C ILE A 253 -23.78 5.37 -8.12
N LYS A 254 -23.74 4.15 -7.57
CA LYS A 254 -22.68 3.16 -7.83
C LYS A 254 -22.46 2.82 -9.30
N THR A 255 -23.48 3.01 -10.14
CA THR A 255 -23.39 2.78 -11.59
C THR A 255 -22.34 3.66 -12.27
N LEU A 256 -22.02 4.83 -11.68
CA LEU A 256 -20.94 5.70 -12.14
C LEU A 256 -19.55 5.03 -12.10
N PHE A 257 -19.38 4.03 -11.24
CA PHE A 257 -18.10 3.34 -11.02
C PHE A 257 -18.07 1.93 -11.63
N LEU A 258 -19.20 1.46 -12.18
CA LEU A 258 -19.34 0.10 -12.72
C LEU A 258 -19.20 0.03 -14.24
N THR A 259 -18.78 1.14 -14.87
CA THR A 259 -18.47 1.17 -16.30
C THR A 259 -17.06 1.73 -16.50
N THR A 260 -16.20 0.95 -17.15
CA THR A 260 -14.82 1.37 -17.44
C THR A 260 -14.82 2.47 -18.50
N SER A 261 -13.70 3.17 -18.67
CA SER A 261 -13.51 4.16 -19.74
C SER A 261 -13.71 3.58 -21.15
N LYS A 262 -13.55 2.27 -21.31
CA LYS A 262 -13.78 1.52 -22.56
C LYS A 262 -15.22 1.03 -22.72
N GLY A 263 -16.11 1.35 -21.78
CA GLY A 263 -17.52 0.95 -21.82
C GLY A 263 -17.80 -0.47 -21.32
N GLU A 264 -16.82 -1.14 -20.69
CA GLU A 264 -17.02 -2.48 -20.12
C GLU A 264 -17.82 -2.38 -18.83
N LYS A 265 -18.84 -3.22 -18.66
CA LYS A 265 -19.63 -3.30 -17.43
C LYS A 265 -18.97 -4.25 -16.43
N LEU A 266 -18.79 -3.78 -15.21
CA LEU A 266 -18.22 -4.54 -14.11
C LEU A 266 -19.30 -5.21 -13.26
N ASP A 267 -18.92 -6.25 -12.53
CA ASP A 267 -19.79 -6.87 -11.53
C ASP A 267 -20.16 -5.88 -10.43
N GLU A 268 -21.42 -5.90 -10.01
CA GLU A 268 -21.94 -4.94 -9.04
C GLU A 268 -21.12 -4.94 -7.75
N SER A 269 -20.63 -6.09 -7.27
CA SER A 269 -19.84 -6.19 -6.04
C SER A 269 -18.53 -5.39 -6.06
N LYS A 270 -18.07 -4.94 -7.24
CA LYS A 270 -16.82 -4.20 -7.40
C LYS A 270 -16.94 -2.71 -7.11
N TRP A 271 -18.14 -2.13 -7.02
CA TRP A 271 -18.32 -0.68 -6.99
C TRP A 271 -17.55 0.02 -5.85
N GLU A 272 -17.45 -0.59 -4.67
CA GLU A 272 -16.71 -0.03 -3.53
C GLU A 272 -15.21 0.05 -3.84
N ASN A 273 -14.65 -1.02 -4.41
CA ASN A 273 -13.24 -1.10 -4.79
C ASN A 273 -12.91 -0.14 -5.93
N GLU A 274 -13.77 -0.06 -6.96
CA GLU A 274 -13.56 0.86 -8.08
C GLU A 274 -13.57 2.33 -7.63
N LEU A 275 -14.47 2.69 -6.71
CA LEU A 275 -14.53 4.03 -6.15
C LEU A 275 -13.31 4.34 -5.27
N ASP A 276 -12.89 3.41 -4.42
CA ASP A 276 -11.70 3.55 -3.56
C ASP A 276 -10.46 3.85 -4.41
N GLU A 277 -10.19 2.98 -5.39
CA GLU A 277 -9.08 3.10 -6.33
C GLU A 277 -9.12 4.41 -7.12
N LEU A 278 -10.29 4.79 -7.62
CA LEU A 278 -10.48 6.05 -8.36
C LEU A 278 -10.12 7.26 -7.51
N ILE A 279 -10.67 7.37 -6.30
CA ILE A 279 -10.42 8.52 -5.41
C ILE A 279 -8.94 8.55 -5.01
N VAL A 280 -8.36 7.39 -4.68
CA VAL A 280 -6.94 7.29 -4.33
C VAL A 280 -6.02 7.69 -5.47
N ARG A 281 -6.33 7.28 -6.71
CA ARG A 281 -5.54 7.67 -7.89
C ARG A 281 -5.62 9.17 -8.17
N VAL A 282 -6.82 9.75 -8.06
CA VAL A 282 -7.01 11.21 -8.17
C VAL A 282 -6.21 11.96 -7.12
N CYS A 283 -6.26 11.53 -5.85
CA CYS A 283 -5.47 12.14 -4.78
C CYS A 283 -3.97 11.98 -5.03
N THR A 284 -3.53 10.80 -5.47
CA THR A 284 -2.12 10.52 -5.79
C THR A 284 -1.60 11.45 -6.86
N ALA A 285 -2.32 11.59 -7.97
CA ALA A 285 -1.96 12.50 -9.05
C ALA A 285 -1.87 13.95 -8.57
N ARG A 286 -2.82 14.43 -7.76
CA ARG A 286 -2.79 15.79 -7.21
C ARG A 286 -1.64 16.02 -6.21
N ILE A 287 -1.29 15.03 -5.38
CA ILE A 287 -0.14 15.11 -4.48
C ILE A 287 1.16 15.19 -5.27
N LEU A 288 1.31 14.37 -6.32
CA LEU A 288 2.48 14.41 -7.19
C LEU A 288 2.57 15.73 -7.96
N GLU A 289 1.43 16.28 -8.42
CA GLU A 289 1.38 17.62 -9.01
C GLU A 289 1.88 18.69 -8.06
N GLN A 290 1.43 18.69 -6.80
CA GLN A 290 1.89 19.67 -5.81
C GLN A 290 3.39 19.55 -5.54
N LYS A 291 3.92 18.32 -5.55
CA LYS A 291 5.32 18.06 -5.23
C LYS A 291 6.27 18.33 -6.39
N PHE A 292 5.90 17.90 -7.59
CA PHE A 292 6.79 17.81 -8.75
C PHE A 292 6.32 18.64 -9.96
N GLY A 293 5.13 19.24 -9.88
CA GLY A 293 4.55 20.08 -10.92
C GLY A 293 3.48 19.38 -11.73
N LYS A 294 2.70 20.18 -12.47
CA LYS A 294 1.51 19.77 -13.23
C LYS A 294 1.76 18.61 -14.20
N GLU A 295 2.93 18.57 -14.83
CA GLU A 295 3.29 17.51 -15.78
C GLU A 295 3.30 16.12 -15.11
N GLU A 296 3.86 16.01 -13.90
CA GLU A 296 3.93 14.72 -13.19
C GLU A 296 2.55 14.26 -12.70
N GLY A 297 1.68 15.20 -12.27
CA GLY A 297 0.29 14.86 -11.92
C GLY A 297 -0.53 14.39 -13.11
N LEU A 298 -0.41 15.07 -14.26
CA LEU A 298 -1.06 14.67 -15.51
C LEU A 298 -0.56 13.30 -15.96
N LYS A 299 0.76 13.09 -15.96
CA LYS A 299 1.36 11.81 -16.30
C LYS A 299 0.87 10.68 -15.39
N GLU A 300 0.73 10.92 -14.08
CA GLU A 300 0.19 9.92 -13.16
C GLU A 300 -1.27 9.58 -13.48
N ILE A 301 -2.15 10.58 -13.58
CA ILE A 301 -3.59 10.31 -13.79
C ILE A 301 -3.83 9.66 -15.16
N GLU A 302 -3.12 10.10 -16.21
CA GLU A 302 -3.27 9.57 -17.57
C GLU A 302 -2.69 8.17 -17.75
N ASN A 303 -1.65 7.79 -17.02
CA ASN A 303 -1.05 6.45 -17.16
C ASN A 303 -1.66 5.44 -16.18
N GLN A 304 -1.92 5.85 -14.95
CA GLN A 304 -2.33 4.93 -13.89
C GLN A 304 -3.86 4.81 -13.76
N SER A 305 -4.65 5.68 -14.41
CA SER A 305 -6.11 5.73 -14.19
C SER A 305 -6.94 5.57 -15.46
N GLN A 306 -6.33 5.09 -16.54
CA GLN A 306 -7.01 4.91 -17.83
C GLN A 306 -8.26 4.04 -17.75
N HIS A 307 -8.34 3.13 -16.77
CA HIS A 307 -9.50 2.28 -16.56
C HIS A 307 -10.76 3.06 -16.14
N PHE A 308 -10.60 4.18 -15.43
CA PHE A 308 -11.70 4.87 -14.78
C PHE A 308 -12.20 6.03 -15.63
N LYS A 309 -13.48 5.98 -16.02
CA LYS A 309 -14.13 7.04 -16.80
C LYS A 309 -14.05 8.42 -16.11
N LEU A 310 -14.18 8.43 -14.78
CA LEU A 310 -14.20 9.65 -13.98
C LEU A 310 -12.82 10.14 -13.54
N ALA A 311 -11.71 9.49 -13.95
CA ALA A 311 -10.37 9.88 -13.52
C ALA A 311 -10.03 11.34 -13.83
N ILE A 312 -10.11 11.74 -15.10
CA ILE A 312 -9.79 13.12 -15.53
C ILE A 312 -10.82 14.13 -14.99
N PRO A 313 -12.15 13.90 -15.10
CA PRO A 313 -13.14 14.82 -14.54
C PRO A 313 -12.97 15.07 -13.03
N LEU A 314 -12.70 14.02 -12.24
CA LEU A 314 -12.44 14.17 -10.80
C LEU A 314 -11.09 14.81 -10.53
N TYR A 315 -10.05 14.48 -11.32
CA TYR A 315 -8.76 15.13 -11.22
C TYR A 315 -8.94 16.64 -11.35
N ASP A 316 -9.58 17.13 -12.42
CA ASP A 316 -9.87 18.55 -12.64
C ASP A 316 -10.72 19.14 -11.50
N PHE A 317 -11.78 18.43 -11.08
CA PHE A 317 -12.63 18.87 -9.98
C PHE A 317 -11.86 19.07 -8.66
N PHE A 318 -10.87 18.23 -8.37
CA PHE A 318 -10.03 18.36 -7.16
C PHE A 318 -9.16 19.62 -7.15
N GLU A 319 -9.03 20.36 -8.25
CA GLU A 319 -8.41 21.69 -8.23
C GLU A 319 -9.14 22.64 -7.28
N ASN A 320 -10.46 22.49 -7.16
CA ASN A 320 -11.27 23.26 -6.22
C ASN A 320 -10.86 23.03 -4.77
N TYR A 321 -10.40 21.83 -4.42
CA TYR A 321 -9.84 21.55 -3.10
C TYR A 321 -8.51 22.29 -2.90
N ILE A 322 -7.62 22.19 -3.88
CA ILE A 322 -6.27 22.79 -3.83
C ILE A 322 -6.33 24.32 -3.78
N LEU A 323 -7.18 24.95 -4.59
CA LEU A 323 -7.30 26.41 -4.65
C LEU A 323 -8.02 27.01 -3.43
N ASN A 324 -8.76 26.20 -2.66
CA ASN A 324 -9.58 26.68 -1.54
C ASN A 324 -9.17 26.05 -0.20
N ARG A 325 -7.88 25.78 0.02
CA ARG A 325 -7.34 25.24 1.30
C ARG A 325 -7.58 26.14 2.51
N ASP A 326 -7.90 27.41 2.28
CA ASP A 326 -8.35 28.31 3.35
C ASP A 326 -9.71 27.92 3.93
N LYS A 327 -10.58 27.33 3.10
CA LYS A 327 -11.90 26.83 3.45
C LYS A 327 -11.90 25.35 3.80
N TYR A 328 -11.21 24.54 2.99
CA TYR A 328 -11.12 23.09 3.17
C TYR A 328 -9.77 22.73 3.79
N LYS A 329 -9.72 22.67 5.13
CA LYS A 329 -8.46 22.47 5.85
C LYS A 329 -7.96 21.04 5.73
N SER A 330 -8.89 20.09 5.69
CA SER A 330 -8.67 18.66 5.46
C SER A 330 -9.48 18.14 4.27
N ILE A 331 -9.11 16.97 3.77
CA ILE A 331 -9.89 16.31 2.71
C ILE A 331 -11.33 16.01 3.17
N ALA A 332 -11.53 15.76 4.47
CA ALA A 332 -12.85 15.49 5.04
C ALA A 332 -13.78 16.70 4.94
N ASP A 333 -13.25 17.93 5.02
CA ASP A 333 -14.02 19.16 4.79
C ASP A 333 -14.49 19.28 3.34
N PHE A 334 -13.81 18.59 2.41
CA PHE A 334 -14.12 18.58 0.98
C PHE A 334 -15.04 17.43 0.55
N TYR A 335 -15.20 16.38 1.37
CA TYR A 335 -16.07 15.24 1.06
C TYR A 335 -17.51 15.61 0.65
N PRO A 336 -18.19 16.59 1.28
CA PRO A 336 -19.52 17.02 0.83
C PRO A 336 -19.51 17.52 -0.62
N LYS A 337 -18.42 18.15 -1.07
CA LYS A 337 -18.28 18.64 -2.44
C LYS A 337 -17.98 17.54 -3.44
N ILE A 338 -17.20 16.54 -3.06
CA ILE A 338 -17.04 15.32 -3.87
C ILE A 338 -18.41 14.66 -4.08
N MET A 339 -19.20 14.51 -3.01
CA MET A 339 -20.54 13.93 -3.11
C MET A 339 -21.50 14.74 -3.97
N GLU A 340 -21.48 16.07 -3.85
CA GLU A 340 -22.28 16.96 -4.69
C GLU A 340 -21.92 16.78 -6.16
N TYR A 341 -20.63 16.84 -6.49
CA TYR A 341 -20.12 16.63 -7.85
C TYR A 341 -20.55 15.27 -8.42
N LEU A 342 -20.37 14.19 -7.67
CA LEU A 342 -20.75 12.85 -8.12
C LEU A 342 -22.26 12.68 -8.31
N LYS A 343 -23.10 13.31 -7.47
CA LYS A 343 -24.57 13.24 -7.59
C LYS A 343 -25.12 14.01 -8.78
N THR A 344 -24.43 15.06 -9.21
CA THR A 344 -24.83 15.91 -10.35
C THR A 344 -24.01 15.62 -11.61
N TYR A 345 -23.18 14.57 -11.62
CA TYR A 345 -22.36 14.24 -12.78
C TYR A 345 -23.27 13.72 -13.90
N GLU A 346 -23.28 14.46 -15.01
CA GLU A 346 -23.89 14.08 -16.28
C GLU A 346 -22.77 13.94 -17.31
N GLU A 347 -22.90 12.97 -18.22
CA GLU A 347 -21.87 12.61 -19.21
C GLU A 347 -21.73 13.62 -20.36
#